data_AF-A0A7J3DQ02-F1
#
_entry.id   AF-A0A7J3DQ02-F1
#
_cell.length_a   1.000
_cell.length_b   1.000
_cell.length_c   1.000
_cell.angle_alpha   90.00
_cell.angle_beta   90.00
_cell.angle_gamma   90.00
#
_symmetry.space_group_name_H-M   'P 1'
#
loop_
_entity.id
_entity.type
_entity.pdbx_description
1 polymer ?
#
loop_
_entity_poly.entity_id
_entity_poly.type
_entity_poly.pdbx_seq_one_letter_code
_entity_poly.pdbx_strand_id
1 'polypeptide(L)'
;MLRFFKDFEKHRGKKPKEKDKESEQKSKDIEHIQQSLEEIEGRKYPFNFPEVRKQIQELLEKINGKIYTFYLPKDQKRIQQSLEEINGIIDSFYLPKNTERFLQSLEEISKIINSYLPEYEKRIQESLKEINEMIDTFYLPYESTSIQTLSTPGRGRVQLITPEYKLRKIKTKIEELKDIKTKLEELREIKATIEELKEIVITHTSYARELSEIEDKIKNLEKNIERAEEKFENLEKEGEEIEKKIANLEKKIKEIEKMVKENDIDTNLDLKRKLRKLERKVRDVERKLRKIEEVPNSDIDHLEREIREIEERINRERQIKETEDRFKDLENDIKNAKERLRKELEYYEELRKKKLERGGYFYIEECDDYLTKAEMEKIKNGEIPLFYYHGTKLSVLEFILLQGGLMPQARILLKEAVKNYKKGKLSREELLEKFEKYRKEKEQSIKTFKEKVRREIELIKEGNQTFNNKIEELREQINDLEIVKNEEIFNKVSE
;
A
#
# COMPACT_ATOMS: atom_id res chain seq x y z
N MET A 1 -47.10 -11.89 14.22
CA MET A 1 -47.19 -10.66 13.41
C MET A 1 -47.82 -10.88 12.04
N LEU A 2 -47.28 -11.73 11.14
CA LEU A 2 -47.81 -11.97 9.78
C LEU A 2 -49.27 -12.48 9.67
N ARG A 3 -49.84 -13.12 10.70
CA ARG A 3 -51.27 -13.50 10.74
C ARG A 3 -52.20 -12.35 11.13
N PHE A 4 -51.70 -11.35 11.85
CA PHE A 4 -52.52 -10.24 12.36
C PHE A 4 -52.78 -9.19 11.27
N PHE A 5 -51.80 -8.96 10.39
CA PHE A 5 -51.94 -8.06 9.24
C PHE A 5 -52.96 -8.56 8.20
N LYS A 6 -53.07 -9.87 7.98
CA LYS A 6 -54.04 -10.44 7.02
C LYS A 6 -55.49 -10.34 7.47
N ASP A 7 -55.75 -10.29 8.78
CA ASP A 7 -57.10 -10.14 9.31
C ASP A 7 -57.56 -8.68 9.35
N PHE A 8 -56.60 -7.73 9.40
CA PHE A 8 -56.88 -6.29 9.43
C PHE A 8 -57.38 -5.72 8.09
N GLU A 9 -56.90 -6.23 6.94
CA GLU A 9 -57.36 -5.80 5.62
C GLU A 9 -58.81 -6.20 5.31
N LYS A 10 -59.35 -7.20 6.02
CA LYS A 10 -60.66 -7.78 5.69
C LYS A 10 -61.86 -6.97 6.19
N HIS A 11 -61.65 -5.91 6.99
CA HIS A 11 -62.74 -5.19 7.68
C HIS A 11 -62.89 -3.69 7.35
N ARG A 12 -62.09 -3.12 6.44
CA ARG A 12 -62.28 -1.70 6.02
C ARG A 12 -63.21 -1.56 4.81
N GLY A 13 -64.46 -1.21 5.10
CA GLY A 13 -65.42 -0.72 4.11
C GLY A 13 -65.01 0.66 3.55
N LYS A 14 -64.66 0.69 2.26
CA LYS A 14 -64.70 1.77 1.25
C LYS A 14 -64.42 3.25 1.68
N LYS A 15 -63.19 3.68 1.34
CA LYS A 15 -62.66 5.03 0.94
C LYS A 15 -62.47 6.12 2.03
N PRO A 16 -61.32 6.86 2.03
CA PRO A 16 -60.79 7.62 0.87
C PRO A 16 -59.36 7.25 0.41
N LYS A 17 -59.16 7.25 -0.91
CA LYS A 17 -58.05 6.67 -1.69
C LYS A 17 -56.70 7.40 -1.67
N GLU A 18 -56.52 8.48 -0.90
CA GLU A 18 -55.28 9.27 -0.92
C GLU A 18 -54.38 9.03 0.30
N LYS A 19 -54.96 8.78 1.50
CA LYS A 19 -54.19 8.43 2.70
C LYS A 19 -53.59 7.02 2.64
N ASP A 20 -54.24 6.10 1.91
CA ASP A 20 -53.80 4.71 1.81
C ASP A 20 -52.46 4.56 1.07
N LYS A 21 -52.18 5.41 0.08
CA LYS A 21 -50.91 5.36 -0.68
C LYS A 21 -49.72 5.81 0.15
N GLU A 22 -49.92 6.79 1.03
CA GLU A 22 -48.86 7.33 1.88
C GLU A 22 -48.54 6.39 3.05
N SER A 23 -49.56 5.71 3.61
CA SER A 23 -49.34 4.64 4.58
C SER A 23 -48.72 3.38 3.96
N GLU A 24 -49.10 3.05 2.72
CA GLU A 24 -48.55 1.89 2.00
C GLU A 24 -47.10 2.15 1.56
N GLN A 25 -46.76 3.39 1.19
CA GLN A 25 -45.38 3.79 0.91
C GLN A 25 -44.52 3.78 2.18
N LYS A 26 -45.00 4.38 3.29
CA LYS A 26 -44.30 4.35 4.58
C LYS A 26 -44.09 2.91 5.10
N SER A 27 -45.06 2.02 4.90
CA SER A 27 -44.91 0.61 5.25
C SER A 27 -43.84 -0.09 4.42
N LYS A 28 -43.75 0.22 3.11
CA LYS A 28 -42.70 -0.32 2.23
C LYS A 28 -41.33 0.23 2.56
N ASP A 29 -41.23 1.51 2.92
CA ASP A 29 -39.98 2.14 3.32
C ASP A 29 -39.48 1.54 4.65
N ILE A 30 -40.39 1.27 5.60
CA ILE A 30 -40.07 0.56 6.86
C ILE A 30 -39.66 -0.89 6.59
N GLU A 31 -40.36 -1.63 5.74
CA GLU A 31 -39.97 -2.99 5.35
C GLU A 31 -38.60 -3.01 4.66
N HIS A 32 -38.30 -2.03 3.81
CA HIS A 32 -37.01 -1.93 3.13
C HIS A 32 -35.87 -1.58 4.10
N ILE A 33 -36.13 -0.73 5.10
CA ILE A 33 -35.19 -0.43 6.19
C ILE A 33 -34.98 -1.68 7.06
N GLN A 34 -36.04 -2.40 7.41
CA GLN A 34 -35.95 -3.64 8.19
C GLN A 34 -35.22 -4.74 7.43
N GLN A 35 -35.45 -4.93 6.13
CA GLN A 35 -34.68 -5.84 5.29
C GLN A 35 -33.22 -5.45 5.19
N SER A 36 -32.93 -4.14 5.04
CA SER A 36 -31.55 -3.66 5.00
C SER A 36 -30.85 -3.86 6.35
N LEU A 37 -31.57 -3.70 7.47
CA LEU A 37 -31.07 -3.96 8.82
C LEU A 37 -30.88 -5.45 9.08
N GLU A 38 -31.79 -6.33 8.66
CA GLU A 38 -31.64 -7.79 8.76
C GLU A 38 -30.47 -8.30 7.87
N GLU A 39 -30.24 -7.69 6.70
CA GLU A 39 -29.06 -7.97 5.87
C GLU A 39 -27.75 -7.49 6.51
N ILE A 40 -27.80 -6.43 7.33
CA ILE A 40 -26.66 -5.93 8.10
C ILE A 40 -26.43 -6.76 9.37
N GLU A 41 -27.48 -7.15 10.09
CA GLU A 41 -27.41 -8.00 11.30
C GLU A 41 -27.03 -9.45 10.98
N GLY A 42 -27.51 -9.98 9.85
CA GLY A 42 -27.13 -11.30 9.35
C GLY A 42 -25.67 -11.38 8.90
N ARG A 43 -25.07 -10.24 8.52
CA ARG A 43 -23.64 -10.08 8.30
C ARG A 43 -22.99 -9.60 9.58
N LYS A 44 -22.70 -10.51 10.52
CA LYS A 44 -21.73 -10.27 11.60
C LYS A 44 -20.46 -9.64 11.01
N TYR A 45 -20.35 -8.32 11.13
CA TYR A 45 -19.33 -7.43 10.56
C TYR A 45 -19.30 -7.36 9.01
N PRO A 46 -19.67 -6.22 8.40
CA PRO A 46 -19.61 -6.01 6.95
C PRO A 46 -18.19 -5.78 6.41
N PHE A 47 -17.16 -5.83 7.27
CA PHE A 47 -15.78 -5.85 6.81
C PHE A 47 -15.48 -7.22 6.22
N ASN A 48 -14.78 -7.23 5.08
CA ASN A 48 -14.18 -8.43 4.52
C ASN A 48 -13.00 -8.89 5.42
N PHE A 49 -13.28 -9.14 6.69
CA PHE A 49 -12.39 -9.67 7.71
C PHE A 49 -11.61 -10.89 7.23
N PRO A 50 -12.21 -11.81 6.44
CA PRO A 50 -11.47 -12.90 5.82
C PRO A 50 -10.33 -12.40 4.92
N GLU A 51 -10.55 -11.35 4.12
CA GLU A 51 -9.55 -10.78 3.22
C GLU A 51 -8.44 -10.03 3.97
N VAL A 52 -8.81 -9.23 4.97
CA VAL A 52 -7.85 -8.50 5.82
C VAL A 52 -7.00 -9.49 6.63
N ARG A 53 -7.64 -10.52 7.18
CA ARG A 53 -6.96 -11.63 7.86
C ARG A 53 -5.99 -12.32 6.92
N LYS A 54 -6.42 -12.63 5.70
CA LYS A 54 -5.57 -13.26 4.68
C LYS A 54 -4.36 -12.39 4.35
N GLN A 55 -4.56 -11.08 4.13
CA GLN A 55 -3.47 -10.12 3.89
C GLN A 55 -2.49 -10.09 5.07
N ILE A 56 -2.99 -10.01 6.31
CA ILE A 56 -2.14 -10.03 7.50
C ILE A 56 -1.36 -11.36 7.60
N GLN A 57 -2.02 -12.50 7.36
CA GLN A 57 -1.38 -13.81 7.37
C GLN A 57 -0.28 -13.93 6.32
N GLU A 58 -0.54 -13.50 5.08
CA GLU A 58 0.45 -13.51 4.00
C GLU A 58 1.69 -12.67 4.35
N LEU A 59 1.49 -11.50 4.97
CA LEU A 59 2.59 -10.64 5.41
C LEU A 59 3.35 -11.26 6.59
N LEU A 60 2.67 -11.90 7.54
CA LEU A 60 3.30 -12.61 8.65
C LEU A 60 4.09 -13.83 8.18
N GLU A 61 3.58 -14.58 7.21
CA GLU A 61 4.30 -15.69 6.58
C GLU A 61 5.55 -15.22 5.85
N LYS A 62 5.49 -14.08 5.13
CA LYS A 62 6.68 -13.46 4.52
C LYS A 62 7.73 -13.08 5.55
N ILE A 63 7.31 -12.49 6.67
CA ILE A 63 8.20 -12.15 7.80
C ILE A 63 8.83 -13.42 8.36
N ASN A 64 8.00 -14.42 8.70
CA ASN A 64 8.44 -15.67 9.31
C ASN A 64 9.40 -16.45 8.39
N GLY A 65 9.08 -16.57 7.10
CA GLY A 65 9.92 -17.24 6.11
C GLY A 65 11.32 -16.63 6.01
N LYS A 66 11.41 -15.29 6.01
CA LYS A 66 12.70 -14.58 5.96
C LYS A 66 13.45 -14.59 7.29
N ILE A 67 12.75 -14.70 8.43
CA ILE A 67 13.40 -14.88 9.72
C ILE A 67 14.03 -16.28 9.83
N TYR A 68 13.40 -17.31 9.28
CA TYR A 68 13.95 -18.68 9.28
C TYR A 68 15.19 -18.84 8.39
N THR A 69 15.32 -18.06 7.32
CA THR A 69 16.55 -18.02 6.50
C THR A 69 17.71 -17.30 7.20
N PHE A 70 17.39 -16.58 8.28
CA PHE A 70 18.35 -15.85 9.08
C PHE A 70 18.85 -16.61 10.30
N TYR A 71 20.18 -16.71 10.44
CA TYR A 71 20.79 -17.07 11.72
C TYR A 71 20.79 -15.83 12.63
N LEU A 72 19.73 -15.62 13.41
CA LEU A 72 19.60 -14.60 14.48
C LEU A 72 19.55 -15.29 15.87
N PRO A 73 20.62 -15.96 16.33
CA PRO A 73 20.51 -16.99 17.36
C PRO A 73 20.10 -16.46 18.73
N LYS A 74 20.37 -15.17 18.99
CA LYS A 74 20.12 -14.54 20.28
C LYS A 74 18.68 -14.07 20.45
N ASP A 75 18.03 -13.65 19.37
CA ASP A 75 16.69 -13.03 19.42
C ASP A 75 15.63 -13.81 18.62
N GLN A 76 15.99 -14.89 17.92
CA GLN A 76 15.05 -15.73 17.18
C GLN A 76 13.87 -16.20 18.04
N LYS A 77 14.14 -16.65 19.27
CA LYS A 77 13.09 -17.09 20.20
C LYS A 77 12.13 -15.96 20.56
N ARG A 78 12.65 -14.73 20.74
CA ARG A 78 11.84 -13.55 21.07
C ARG A 78 10.96 -13.16 19.89
N ILE A 79 11.53 -13.14 18.68
CA ILE A 79 10.76 -12.87 17.45
C ILE A 79 9.66 -13.92 17.25
N GLN A 80 9.97 -15.20 17.45
CA GLN A 80 8.97 -16.28 17.36
C GLN A 80 7.85 -16.12 18.38
N GLN A 81 8.17 -15.77 19.63
CA GLN A 81 7.17 -15.49 20.66
C GLN A 81 6.26 -14.33 20.25
N SER A 82 6.81 -13.21 19.77
CA SER A 82 6.01 -12.08 19.30
C SER A 82 5.13 -12.45 18.08
N LEU A 83 5.61 -13.31 17.17
CA LEU A 83 4.82 -13.80 16.04
C LEU A 83 3.70 -14.76 16.46
N GLU A 84 3.94 -15.64 17.44
CA GLU A 84 2.93 -16.52 18.01
C GLU A 84 1.83 -15.72 18.74
N GLU A 85 2.21 -14.69 19.48
CA GLU A 85 1.28 -13.76 20.11
C GLU A 85 0.38 -13.08 19.08
N ILE A 86 0.98 -12.56 18.00
CA ILE A 86 0.26 -11.94 16.89
C ILE A 86 -0.74 -12.93 16.25
N ASN A 87 -0.30 -14.15 15.95
CA ASN A 87 -1.16 -15.19 15.39
C ASN A 87 -2.29 -15.58 16.34
N GLY A 88 -2.05 -15.59 17.66
CA GLY A 88 -3.07 -15.92 18.67
C GLY A 88 -4.17 -14.88 18.79
N ILE A 89 -3.91 -13.62 18.41
CA ILE A 89 -4.87 -12.51 18.52
C ILE A 89 -5.41 -12.02 17.17
N ILE A 90 -4.94 -12.58 16.05
CA ILE A 90 -5.30 -12.15 14.70
C ILE A 90 -6.81 -12.15 14.43
N ASP A 91 -7.57 -13.08 15.01
CA ASP A 91 -9.03 -13.18 14.80
C ASP A 91 -9.82 -12.19 15.67
N SER A 92 -9.15 -11.45 16.55
CA SER A 92 -9.76 -10.53 17.50
C SER A 92 -9.00 -9.22 17.64
N PHE A 93 -8.13 -8.90 16.68
CA PHE A 93 -7.25 -7.73 16.73
C PHE A 93 -7.99 -6.39 16.70
N TYR A 94 -9.25 -6.39 16.27
CA TYR A 94 -10.16 -5.22 16.28
C TYR A 94 -10.59 -4.80 17.69
N LEU A 95 -10.45 -5.68 18.69
CA LEU A 95 -10.67 -5.31 20.07
C LEU A 95 -9.53 -4.40 20.53
N PRO A 96 -9.79 -3.23 21.14
CA PRO A 96 -8.75 -2.24 21.47
C PRO A 96 -7.55 -2.82 22.24
N LYS A 97 -7.81 -3.73 23.18
CA LYS A 97 -6.75 -4.42 23.96
C LYS A 97 -5.89 -5.34 23.10
N ASN A 98 -6.48 -5.98 22.10
CA ASN A 98 -5.76 -6.88 21.21
C ASN A 98 -5.03 -6.10 20.11
N THR A 99 -5.58 -4.99 19.64
CA THR A 99 -4.85 -4.05 18.76
C THR A 99 -3.57 -3.59 19.43
N GLU A 100 -3.65 -3.16 20.69
CA GLU A 100 -2.50 -2.66 21.43
C GLU A 100 -1.44 -3.74 21.59
N ARG A 101 -1.85 -4.97 21.94
CA ARG A 101 -0.95 -6.13 22.01
C ARG A 101 -0.31 -6.45 20.66
N PHE A 102 -1.09 -6.45 19.58
CA PHE A 102 -0.60 -6.71 18.22
C PHE A 102 0.48 -5.69 17.84
N LEU A 103 0.21 -4.41 18.06
CA LEU A 103 1.15 -3.33 17.78
C LEU A 103 2.40 -3.42 18.67
N GLN A 104 2.26 -3.78 19.95
CA GLN A 104 3.39 -4.00 20.86
C GLN A 104 4.29 -5.15 20.37
N SER A 105 3.73 -6.30 19.99
CA SER A 105 4.51 -7.42 19.47
C SER A 105 5.20 -7.06 18.15
N LEU A 106 4.57 -6.30 17.25
CA LEU A 106 5.24 -5.78 16.04
C LEU A 106 6.36 -4.78 16.37
N GLU A 107 6.16 -3.92 17.38
CA GLU A 107 7.15 -2.95 17.84
C GLU A 107 8.40 -3.66 18.39
N GLU A 108 8.22 -4.77 19.10
CA GLU A 108 9.32 -5.62 19.59
C GLU A 108 10.13 -6.21 18.44
N ILE A 109 9.46 -6.79 17.43
CA ILE A 109 10.13 -7.34 16.24
C ILE A 109 10.89 -6.21 15.50
N SER A 110 10.25 -5.05 15.32
CA SER A 110 10.88 -3.89 14.68
C SER A 110 12.11 -3.40 15.45
N LYS A 111 12.06 -3.33 16.78
CA LYS A 111 13.22 -2.97 17.62
C LYS A 111 14.38 -3.94 17.42
N ILE A 112 14.11 -5.24 17.38
CA ILE A 112 15.13 -6.26 17.15
C ILE A 112 15.76 -6.05 15.76
N ILE A 113 14.97 -5.93 14.70
CA ILE A 113 15.47 -5.73 13.32
C ILE A 113 16.31 -4.44 13.22
N ASN A 114 15.84 -3.34 13.80
CA ASN A 114 16.56 -2.07 13.79
C ASN A 114 17.89 -2.13 14.56
N SER A 115 18.07 -3.07 15.50
CA SER A 115 19.35 -3.27 16.17
C SER A 115 20.37 -4.01 15.28
N TYR A 116 19.91 -4.89 14.38
CA TYR A 116 20.76 -5.66 13.48
C TYR A 116 21.14 -4.90 12.21
N LEU A 117 20.27 -4.03 11.69
CA LEU A 117 20.54 -3.25 10.46
C LEU A 117 21.92 -2.53 10.49
N PRO A 118 22.25 -1.73 11.53
CA PRO A 118 23.56 -1.08 11.62
C PRO A 118 24.74 -2.06 11.78
N GLU A 119 24.52 -3.21 12.42
CA GLU A 119 25.55 -4.23 12.61
C GLU A 119 25.96 -4.85 11.27
N TYR A 120 24.99 -5.17 10.41
CA TYR A 120 25.24 -5.70 9.08
C TYR A 120 25.89 -4.65 8.17
N GLU A 121 25.43 -3.39 8.22
CA GLU A 121 26.05 -2.30 7.46
C GLU A 121 27.52 -2.10 7.86
N LYS A 122 27.82 -2.15 9.16
CA LYS A 122 29.20 -2.08 9.67
C LYS A 122 30.05 -3.24 9.17
N ARG A 123 29.54 -4.48 9.19
CA ARG A 123 30.25 -5.67 8.70
C ARG A 123 30.56 -5.61 7.20
N ILE A 124 29.67 -5.02 6.41
CA ILE A 124 29.90 -4.76 4.98
C ILE A 124 31.05 -3.79 4.80
N GLN A 125 31.06 -2.68 5.55
CA GLN A 125 32.13 -1.68 5.47
C GLN A 125 33.48 -2.25 5.90
N GLU A 126 33.52 -3.03 6.98
CA GLU A 126 34.73 -3.71 7.46
C GLU A 126 35.24 -4.73 6.42
N SER A 127 34.36 -5.55 5.87
CA SER A 127 34.72 -6.53 4.83
C SER A 127 35.23 -5.87 3.54
N LEU A 128 34.61 -4.77 3.12
CA LEU A 128 35.08 -3.99 1.97
C LEU A 128 36.46 -3.38 2.22
N LYS A 129 36.70 -2.85 3.43
CA LYS A 129 38.00 -2.34 3.84
C LYS A 129 39.06 -3.44 3.81
N GLU A 130 38.78 -4.61 4.38
CA GLU A 130 39.68 -5.78 4.33
C GLU A 130 39.99 -6.19 2.89
N ILE A 131 38.98 -6.27 2.01
CA ILE A 131 39.18 -6.62 0.60
C ILE A 131 40.07 -5.58 -0.11
N ASN A 132 39.82 -4.29 0.11
CA ASN A 132 40.63 -3.22 -0.47
C ASN A 132 42.08 -3.28 0.01
N GLU A 133 42.31 -3.48 1.32
CA GLU A 133 43.66 -3.68 1.86
C GLU A 133 44.37 -4.91 1.25
N MET A 134 43.63 -6.02 1.02
CA MET A 134 44.16 -7.20 0.34
C MET A 134 44.50 -6.92 -1.14
N ILE A 135 43.73 -6.09 -1.83
CA ILE A 135 43.97 -5.69 -3.22
C ILE A 135 45.17 -4.73 -3.30
N ASP A 136 45.26 -3.75 -2.42
CA ASP A 136 46.35 -2.78 -2.40
C ASP A 136 47.70 -3.45 -2.11
N THR A 137 47.70 -4.46 -1.23
CA THR A 137 48.88 -5.29 -0.92
C THR A 137 49.12 -6.42 -1.91
N PHE A 138 48.29 -6.55 -2.96
CA PHE A 138 48.41 -7.58 -3.99
C PHE A 138 49.62 -7.34 -4.91
N TYR A 139 49.93 -6.06 -5.19
CA TYR A 139 50.97 -5.64 -6.15
C TYR A 139 52.31 -5.23 -5.53
N LEU A 140 52.44 -5.26 -4.20
CA LEU A 140 53.71 -4.98 -3.56
C LEU A 140 54.75 -6.07 -3.93
N PRO A 141 56.00 -5.69 -4.28
CA PRO A 141 57.02 -6.63 -4.74
C PRO A 141 57.24 -7.76 -3.73
N TYR A 142 57.55 -8.96 -4.24
CA TYR A 142 57.65 -10.24 -3.52
C TYR A 142 58.50 -10.18 -2.24
N GLU A 143 59.52 -9.31 -2.23
CA GLU A 143 60.45 -9.07 -1.11
C GLU A 143 59.89 -8.17 0.00
N SER A 144 58.78 -7.45 -0.25
CA SER A 144 58.18 -6.47 0.68
C SER A 144 56.88 -6.93 1.34
N THR A 145 56.27 -8.03 0.89
CA THR A 145 55.04 -8.61 1.49
C THR A 145 55.22 -10.03 2.02
N SER A 146 56.44 -10.54 2.05
CA SER A 146 56.79 -11.78 2.75
C SER A 146 56.70 -11.52 4.25
N ILE A 147 55.49 -11.61 4.80
CA ILE A 147 55.28 -11.67 6.24
C ILE A 147 55.97 -12.95 6.72
N GLN A 148 57.01 -12.82 7.54
CA GLN A 148 57.48 -13.90 8.39
C GLN A 148 56.34 -14.22 9.36
N THR A 149 55.40 -15.08 8.97
CA THR A 149 54.49 -15.65 9.96
C THR A 149 55.33 -16.64 10.76
N LEU A 150 55.61 -16.26 12.02
CA LEU A 150 56.19 -17.12 13.04
C LEU A 150 55.29 -18.35 13.20
N SER A 151 55.54 -19.34 12.36
CA SER A 151 55.07 -20.69 12.56
C SER A 151 55.85 -21.21 13.76
N THR A 152 55.13 -21.55 14.82
CA THR A 152 55.53 -22.39 15.97
C THR A 152 57.02 -22.82 16.02
N PRO A 153 57.73 -22.58 17.13
CA PRO A 153 59.15 -22.87 17.25
C PRO A 153 59.38 -24.39 17.10
N GLY A 154 59.86 -24.82 15.93
CA GLY A 154 60.20 -26.22 15.70
C GLY A 154 60.32 -26.68 14.25
N ARG A 155 59.64 -26.04 13.27
CA ARG A 155 59.83 -26.39 11.84
C ARG A 155 59.66 -25.16 10.95
N GLY A 156 60.76 -24.46 10.70
CA GLY A 156 60.83 -23.30 9.80
C GLY A 156 60.66 -23.68 8.33
N ARG A 157 59.42 -23.90 7.88
CA ARG A 157 59.07 -23.75 6.46
C ARG A 157 58.38 -22.41 6.30
N VAL A 158 59.06 -21.46 5.68
CA VAL A 158 58.43 -20.25 5.16
C VAL A 158 57.40 -20.71 4.12
N GLN A 159 56.11 -20.60 4.43
CA GLN A 159 55.07 -20.85 3.43
C GLN A 159 55.05 -19.65 2.48
N LEU A 160 55.53 -19.88 1.25
CA LEU A 160 55.42 -18.91 0.16
C LEU A 160 53.93 -18.68 -0.12
N ILE A 161 53.43 -17.49 0.23
CA ILE A 161 52.07 -17.07 -0.12
C ILE A 161 52.08 -16.76 -1.62
N THR A 162 51.57 -17.68 -2.43
CA THR A 162 51.44 -17.49 -3.88
C THR A 162 50.36 -16.44 -4.20
N PRO A 163 50.45 -15.73 -5.34
CA PRO A 163 49.37 -14.87 -5.82
C PRO A 163 48.02 -15.59 -5.91
N GLU A 164 48.03 -16.88 -6.23
CA GLU A 164 46.85 -17.74 -6.25
C GLU A 164 46.19 -17.88 -4.87
N TYR A 165 46.98 -18.02 -3.81
CA TYR A 165 46.46 -18.06 -2.45
C TYR A 165 45.81 -16.72 -2.04
N LYS A 166 46.44 -15.59 -2.36
CA LYS A 166 45.86 -14.25 -2.12
C LYS A 166 44.55 -14.07 -2.90
N LEU A 167 44.52 -14.46 -4.18
CA LEU A 167 43.30 -14.43 -5.01
C LEU A 167 42.20 -15.33 -4.44
N ARG A 168 42.52 -16.53 -3.98
CA ARG A 168 41.55 -17.44 -3.36
C ARG A 168 40.94 -16.82 -2.10
N LYS A 169 41.76 -16.19 -1.25
CA LYS A 169 41.30 -15.52 -0.03
C LYS A 169 40.39 -14.33 -0.33
N ILE A 170 40.76 -13.50 -1.32
CA ILE A 170 39.92 -12.38 -1.79
C ILE A 170 38.58 -12.92 -2.34
N LYS A 171 38.60 -13.99 -3.15
CA LYS A 171 37.38 -14.61 -3.68
C LYS A 171 36.47 -15.10 -2.55
N THR A 172 37.00 -15.81 -1.54
CA THR A 172 36.22 -16.25 -0.38
C THR A 172 35.59 -15.07 0.36
N LYS A 173 36.35 -14.00 0.59
CA LYS A 173 35.85 -12.77 1.24
C LYS A 173 34.76 -12.06 0.42
N ILE A 174 34.85 -12.09 -0.91
CA ILE A 174 33.81 -11.54 -1.79
C ILE A 174 32.52 -12.36 -1.69
N GLU A 175 32.59 -13.69 -1.62
CA GLU A 175 31.40 -14.52 -1.41
C GLU A 175 30.77 -14.28 -0.03
N GLU A 176 31.58 -14.19 1.03
CA GLU A 176 31.10 -13.79 2.37
C GLU A 176 30.39 -12.42 2.33
N LEU A 177 30.96 -11.45 1.61
CA LEU A 177 30.35 -10.12 1.45
C LEU A 177 29.01 -10.17 0.72
N LYS A 178 28.88 -11.00 -0.32
CA LYS A 178 27.61 -11.20 -1.02
C LYS A 178 26.55 -11.77 -0.07
N ASP A 179 26.89 -12.77 0.72
CA ASP A 179 25.97 -13.36 1.70
C ASP A 179 25.51 -12.34 2.75
N ILE A 180 26.42 -11.51 3.27
CA ILE A 180 26.10 -10.44 4.22
C ILE A 180 25.18 -9.39 3.58
N LYS A 181 25.42 -9.06 2.30
CA LYS A 181 24.60 -8.09 1.56
C LYS A 181 23.19 -8.61 1.31
N THR A 182 23.03 -9.86 0.88
CA THR A 182 21.71 -10.48 0.67
C THR A 182 20.90 -10.46 1.96
N LYS A 183 21.54 -10.83 3.08
CA LYS A 183 20.96 -10.71 4.42
C LYS A 183 20.50 -9.29 4.72
N LEU A 184 21.35 -8.29 4.53
CA LEU A 184 20.97 -6.90 4.81
C LEU A 184 19.70 -6.47 4.05
N GLU A 185 19.56 -6.90 2.80
CA GLU A 185 18.40 -6.55 1.98
C GLU A 185 17.13 -7.25 2.46
N GLU A 186 17.21 -8.53 2.82
CA GLU A 186 16.11 -9.27 3.45
C GLU A 186 15.64 -8.59 4.76
N LEU A 187 16.55 -8.09 5.61
CA LEU A 187 16.17 -7.34 6.83
C LEU A 187 15.42 -6.03 6.51
N ARG A 188 15.81 -5.33 5.45
CA ARG A 188 15.12 -4.12 4.99
C ARG A 188 13.72 -4.44 4.48
N GLU A 189 13.56 -5.56 3.77
CA GLU A 189 12.25 -6.02 3.33
C GLU A 189 11.35 -6.42 4.51
N ILE A 190 11.88 -7.14 5.51
CA ILE A 190 11.11 -7.48 6.72
C ILE A 190 10.65 -6.19 7.44
N LYS A 191 11.54 -5.20 7.55
CA LYS A 191 11.20 -3.90 8.13
C LYS A 191 10.05 -3.23 7.36
N ALA A 192 10.09 -3.22 6.03
CA ALA A 192 9.03 -2.64 5.21
C ALA A 192 7.68 -3.36 5.43
N THR A 193 7.68 -4.70 5.45
CA THR A 193 6.46 -5.48 5.70
C THR A 193 5.88 -5.27 7.11
N ILE A 194 6.72 -4.99 8.12
CA ILE A 194 6.24 -4.65 9.47
C ILE A 194 5.52 -3.30 9.47
N GLU A 195 6.04 -2.29 8.78
CA GLU A 195 5.38 -0.98 8.71
C GLU A 195 4.05 -1.07 7.95
N GLU A 196 4.00 -1.84 6.86
CA GLU A 196 2.74 -2.14 6.14
C GLU A 196 1.71 -2.80 7.06
N LEU A 197 2.12 -3.80 7.86
CA LEU A 197 1.25 -4.43 8.85
C LEU A 197 0.74 -3.45 9.91
N LYS A 198 1.58 -2.52 10.39
CA LYS A 198 1.16 -1.50 11.36
C LYS A 198 0.07 -0.59 10.76
N GLU A 199 0.24 -0.15 9.52
CA GLU A 199 -0.76 0.67 8.83
C GLU A 199 -2.09 -0.06 8.65
N ILE A 200 -2.06 -1.32 8.22
CA ILE A 200 -3.27 -2.15 8.09
C ILE A 200 -3.99 -2.28 9.44
N VAL A 201 -3.27 -2.55 10.52
CA VAL A 201 -3.86 -2.72 11.85
C VAL A 201 -4.48 -1.41 12.36
N ILE A 202 -3.78 -0.28 12.21
CA ILE A 202 -4.27 1.03 12.66
C ILE A 202 -5.54 1.43 11.91
N THR A 203 -5.54 1.30 10.58
CA THR A 203 -6.68 1.65 9.72
C THR A 203 -7.92 0.83 10.07
N HIS A 204 -7.78 -0.49 10.19
CA HIS A 204 -8.90 -1.38 10.56
C HIS A 204 -9.41 -1.14 11.97
N THR A 205 -8.54 -0.75 12.91
CA THR A 205 -8.97 -0.38 14.26
C THR A 205 -9.77 0.91 14.27
N SER A 206 -9.44 1.88 13.41
CA SER A 206 -10.25 3.09 13.24
C SER A 206 -11.66 2.76 12.76
N TYR A 207 -11.76 1.93 11.72
CA TYR A 207 -13.05 1.48 11.20
C TYR A 207 -13.88 0.72 12.24
N ALA A 208 -13.25 -0.13 13.05
CA ALA A 208 -13.93 -0.85 14.13
C ALA A 208 -14.52 0.10 15.20
N ARG A 209 -13.84 1.22 15.51
CA ARG A 209 -14.37 2.23 16.44
C ARG A 209 -15.57 2.98 15.85
N GLU A 210 -15.47 3.41 14.60
CA GLU A 210 -16.56 4.10 13.91
C GLU A 210 -17.81 3.24 13.84
N LEU A 211 -17.67 1.94 13.57
CA LEU A 211 -18.79 0.99 13.60
C LEU A 211 -19.40 0.86 15.00
N SER A 212 -18.60 0.77 16.05
CA SER A 212 -19.11 0.73 17.42
C SER A 212 -19.93 1.98 17.77
N GLU A 213 -19.52 3.17 17.31
CA GLU A 213 -20.29 4.40 17.50
C GLU A 213 -21.62 4.40 16.72
N ILE A 214 -21.63 3.80 15.52
CA ILE A 214 -22.84 3.63 14.73
C ILE A 214 -23.80 2.65 15.41
N GLU A 215 -23.31 1.51 15.89
CA GLU A 215 -24.12 0.54 16.64
C GLU A 215 -24.78 1.16 17.87
N ASP A 216 -24.05 1.98 18.63
CA ASP A 216 -24.61 2.69 19.79
C ASP A 216 -25.68 3.71 19.40
N LYS A 217 -25.51 4.39 18.25
CA LYS A 217 -26.54 5.29 17.71
C LYS A 217 -27.78 4.53 17.29
N ILE A 218 -27.64 3.37 16.63
CA ILE A 218 -28.76 2.50 16.23
C ILE A 218 -29.54 2.04 17.46
N LYS A 219 -28.86 1.52 18.49
CA LYS A 219 -29.51 1.10 19.76
C LYS A 219 -30.29 2.22 20.43
N ASN A 220 -29.80 3.46 20.34
CA ASN A 220 -30.52 4.62 20.88
C ASN A 220 -31.74 4.98 20.03
N LEU A 221 -31.66 4.85 18.70
CA LEU A 221 -32.79 5.04 17.80
C LEU A 221 -33.88 3.97 18.03
N GLU A 222 -33.50 2.70 18.17
CA GLU A 222 -34.44 1.60 18.48
C GLU A 222 -35.24 1.88 19.76
N LYS A 223 -34.56 2.29 20.84
CA LYS A 223 -35.23 2.69 22.09
C LYS A 223 -36.19 3.87 21.93
N ASN A 224 -35.87 4.80 21.03
CA ASN A 224 -36.74 5.94 20.77
C ASN A 224 -37.98 5.52 19.96
N ILE A 225 -37.82 4.59 19.01
CA ILE A 225 -38.91 4.01 18.24
C ILE A 225 -39.86 3.24 19.17
N GLU A 226 -39.33 2.37 20.03
CA GLU A 226 -40.14 1.60 21.01
C GLU A 226 -41.00 2.52 21.89
N ARG A 227 -40.42 3.62 22.40
CA ARG A 227 -41.15 4.64 23.17
C ARG A 227 -42.21 5.38 22.34
N ALA A 228 -41.96 5.59 21.05
CA ALA A 228 -42.92 6.22 20.16
C ALA A 228 -44.11 5.28 19.90
N GLU A 229 -43.84 4.00 19.67
CA GLU A 229 -44.86 2.95 19.49
C GLU A 229 -45.78 2.84 20.72
N GLU A 230 -45.21 2.81 21.94
CA GLU A 230 -46.01 2.82 23.18
C GLU A 230 -46.92 4.04 23.29
N LYS A 231 -46.43 5.23 22.90
CA LYS A 231 -47.25 6.45 22.88
C LYS A 231 -48.39 6.36 21.87
N PHE A 232 -48.12 5.81 20.68
CA PHE A 232 -49.15 5.61 19.65
C PHE A 232 -50.23 4.63 20.11
N GLU A 233 -49.85 3.50 20.73
CA GLU A 233 -50.83 2.53 21.25
C GLU A 233 -51.74 3.15 22.32
N ASN A 234 -51.18 4.00 23.20
CA ASN A 234 -51.97 4.71 24.20
C ASN A 234 -52.93 5.73 23.56
N LEU A 235 -52.47 6.50 22.58
CA LEU A 235 -53.32 7.44 21.84
C LEU A 235 -54.43 6.72 21.07
N GLU A 236 -54.16 5.54 20.51
CA GLU A 236 -55.16 4.72 19.82
C GLU A 236 -56.27 4.26 20.78
N LYS A 237 -55.89 3.77 21.98
CA LYS A 237 -56.85 3.41 23.04
C LYS A 237 -57.70 4.62 23.49
N GLU A 238 -57.08 5.79 23.65
CA GLU A 238 -57.81 7.02 23.98
C GLU A 238 -58.79 7.42 22.85
N GLY A 239 -58.37 7.27 21.59
CA GLY A 239 -59.22 7.46 20.41
C GLY A 239 -60.46 6.57 20.42
N GLU A 240 -60.29 5.25 20.64
CA GLU A 240 -61.40 4.30 20.72
C GLU A 240 -62.39 4.64 21.85
N GLU A 241 -61.88 5.08 23.01
CA GLU A 241 -62.72 5.51 24.12
C GLU A 241 -63.57 6.73 23.76
N ILE A 242 -62.98 7.69 23.05
CA ILE A 242 -63.67 8.89 22.57
C ILE A 242 -64.77 8.49 21.57
N GLU A 243 -64.48 7.61 20.61
CA GLU A 243 -65.46 7.12 19.65
C GLU A 243 -66.66 6.44 20.34
N LYS A 244 -66.41 5.58 21.33
CA LYS A 244 -67.48 4.95 22.14
C LYS A 244 -68.33 5.98 22.88
N LYS A 245 -67.71 7.04 23.41
CA LYS A 245 -68.43 8.15 24.08
C LYS A 245 -69.30 8.93 23.09
N ILE A 246 -68.81 9.20 21.88
CA ILE A 246 -69.58 9.88 20.82
C ILE A 246 -70.79 9.04 20.40
N ALA A 247 -70.61 7.76 20.08
CA ALA A 247 -71.70 6.88 19.68
C ALA A 247 -72.82 6.80 20.74
N ASN A 248 -72.46 6.80 22.02
CA ASN A 248 -73.42 6.84 23.12
C ASN A 248 -74.16 8.18 23.23
N LEU A 249 -73.48 9.31 22.98
CA LEU A 249 -74.11 10.64 22.95
C LEU A 249 -75.08 10.77 21.78
N GLU A 250 -74.71 10.28 20.59
CA GLU A 250 -75.58 10.28 19.41
C GLU A 250 -76.87 9.48 19.63
N LYS A 251 -76.79 8.30 20.27
CA LYS A 251 -77.99 7.52 20.63
C LYS A 251 -78.93 8.31 21.53
N LYS A 252 -78.39 8.95 22.58
CA LYS A 252 -79.18 9.78 23.51
C LYS A 252 -79.82 11.00 22.83
N ILE A 253 -79.12 11.62 21.88
CA ILE A 253 -79.68 12.72 21.10
C ILE A 253 -80.89 12.23 20.28
N LYS A 254 -80.76 11.11 19.56
CA LYS A 254 -81.88 10.53 18.79
C LYS A 254 -83.09 10.18 19.66
N GLU A 255 -82.86 9.65 20.86
CA GLU A 255 -83.92 9.37 21.83
C GLU A 255 -84.64 10.66 22.27
N ILE A 256 -83.89 11.71 22.60
CA ILE A 256 -84.47 13.00 22.98
C ILE A 256 -85.21 13.63 21.80
N GLU A 257 -84.66 13.59 20.59
CA GLU A 257 -85.33 14.09 19.37
C GLU A 257 -86.68 13.40 19.14
N LYS A 258 -86.74 12.07 19.37
CA LYS A 258 -87.99 11.31 19.27
C LYS A 258 -88.98 11.75 20.36
N MET A 259 -88.54 11.86 21.62
CA MET A 259 -89.37 12.33 22.73
C MET A 259 -89.90 13.75 22.52
N VAL A 260 -89.11 14.64 21.89
CA VAL A 260 -89.51 16.02 21.57
C VAL A 260 -90.56 16.05 20.46
N LYS A 261 -90.49 15.15 19.47
CA LYS A 261 -91.50 15.03 18.41
C LYS A 261 -92.83 14.45 18.92
N GLU A 262 -92.81 13.65 19.98
CA GLU A 262 -93.97 12.93 20.51
C GLU A 262 -94.73 13.66 21.64
N ASN A 263 -94.29 14.83 22.11
CA ASN A 263 -94.85 15.48 23.31
C ASN A 263 -95.37 16.92 23.10
N ASP A 264 -96.52 17.20 23.71
CA ASP A 264 -97.13 18.52 23.83
C ASP A 264 -96.33 19.49 24.73
N ILE A 265 -96.63 20.78 24.59
CA ILE A 265 -95.79 21.97 24.82
C ILE A 265 -95.06 22.06 26.19
N ASP A 266 -95.54 21.46 27.28
CA ASP A 266 -94.95 21.62 28.62
C ASP A 266 -93.78 20.66 28.94
N THR A 267 -93.75 19.44 28.42
CA THR A 267 -92.58 18.53 28.56
C THR A 267 -91.40 18.94 27.68
N ASN A 268 -91.64 19.84 26.72
CA ASN A 268 -90.66 20.38 25.78
C ASN A 268 -89.59 21.26 26.46
N LEU A 269 -89.92 21.94 27.57
CA LEU A 269 -88.97 22.80 28.30
C LEU A 269 -87.89 22.01 29.04
N ASP A 270 -88.25 20.89 29.66
CA ASP A 270 -87.28 20.08 30.42
C ASP A 270 -86.40 19.23 29.49
N LEU A 271 -86.96 18.75 28.37
CA LEU A 271 -86.20 18.14 27.28
C LEU A 271 -85.23 19.14 26.63
N LYS A 272 -85.65 20.40 26.37
CA LYS A 272 -84.74 21.47 25.91
C LYS A 272 -83.60 21.74 26.87
N ARG A 273 -83.83 21.70 28.19
CA ARG A 273 -82.77 21.86 29.20
C ARG A 273 -81.78 20.71 29.20
N LYS A 274 -82.26 19.46 29.07
CA LYS A 274 -81.39 18.27 28.95
C LYS A 274 -80.60 18.28 27.64
N LEU A 275 -81.22 18.68 26.53
CA LEU A 275 -80.56 18.84 25.23
C LEU A 275 -79.44 19.88 25.31
N ARG A 276 -79.69 21.06 25.88
CA ARG A 276 -78.64 22.09 26.09
C ARG A 276 -77.49 21.62 26.98
N LYS A 277 -77.75 20.79 28.00
CA LYS A 277 -76.68 20.20 28.83
C LYS A 277 -75.85 19.19 28.04
N LEU A 278 -76.48 18.39 27.18
CA LEU A 278 -75.78 17.46 26.28
C LEU A 278 -74.98 18.21 25.21
N GLU A 279 -75.53 19.24 24.58
CA GLU A 279 -74.81 20.11 23.63
C GLU A 279 -73.57 20.77 24.25
N ARG A 280 -73.66 21.18 25.52
CA ARG A 280 -72.48 21.71 26.24
C ARG A 280 -71.43 20.63 26.45
N LYS A 281 -71.83 19.42 26.83
CA LYS A 281 -70.90 18.28 26.98
C LYS A 281 -70.28 17.88 25.63
N VAL A 282 -71.04 17.88 24.54
CA VAL A 282 -70.52 17.66 23.19
C VAL A 282 -69.52 18.75 22.84
N ARG A 283 -69.84 20.03 23.06
CA ARG A 283 -68.90 21.14 22.84
C ARG A 283 -67.64 21.10 23.70
N ASP A 284 -67.72 20.56 24.91
CA ASP A 284 -66.55 20.37 25.77
C ASP A 284 -65.70 19.18 25.29
N VAL A 285 -66.32 18.11 24.78
CA VAL A 285 -65.62 17.01 24.10
C VAL A 285 -64.98 17.50 22.81
N GLU A 286 -65.68 18.25 21.97
CA GLU A 286 -65.13 18.89 20.76
C GLU A 286 -63.98 19.85 21.09
N ARG A 287 -64.06 20.62 22.20
CA ARG A 287 -62.93 21.45 22.63
C ARG A 287 -61.75 20.63 23.13
N LYS A 288 -61.97 19.49 23.77
CA LYS A 288 -60.90 18.55 24.12
C LYS A 288 -60.31 17.88 22.89
N LEU A 289 -61.14 17.56 21.89
CA LEU A 289 -60.73 16.99 20.62
C LEU A 289 -59.92 18.01 19.80
N ARG A 290 -60.33 19.28 19.78
CA ARG A 290 -59.52 20.38 19.25
C ARG A 290 -58.22 20.56 19.99
N LYS A 291 -58.16 20.36 21.31
CA LYS A 291 -56.89 20.38 22.06
C LYS A 291 -55.99 19.17 21.80
N ILE A 292 -56.56 18.05 21.31
CA ILE A 292 -55.82 16.88 20.84
C ILE A 292 -55.36 17.10 19.38
N GLU A 293 -56.19 17.71 18.53
CA GLU A 293 -55.81 18.19 17.18
C GLU A 293 -54.84 19.39 17.22
N GLU A 294 -54.88 20.19 18.29
CA GLU A 294 -53.95 21.29 18.61
C GLU A 294 -52.84 20.84 19.57
N VAL A 295 -52.68 19.53 19.86
CA VAL A 295 -51.39 19.02 20.38
C VAL A 295 -50.38 19.55 19.39
N PRO A 296 -49.46 20.41 19.86
CA PRO A 296 -48.90 21.38 18.98
C PRO A 296 -48.15 20.59 17.92
N ASN A 297 -48.60 20.82 16.69
CA ASN A 297 -47.80 20.58 15.51
C ASN A 297 -46.39 21.14 15.70
N SER A 298 -46.03 21.93 16.72
CA SER A 298 -44.63 22.25 17.02
C SER A 298 -43.74 21.01 17.17
N ASP A 299 -44.17 19.92 17.80
CA ASP A 299 -43.31 18.73 17.97
C ASP A 299 -43.29 17.88 16.70
N ILE A 300 -44.41 17.81 15.97
CA ILE A 300 -44.51 17.15 14.66
C ILE A 300 -43.77 17.98 13.60
N ASP A 301 -43.94 19.29 13.54
CA ASP A 301 -43.25 20.26 12.68
C ASP A 301 -41.76 20.35 13.05
N HIS A 302 -41.37 20.10 14.30
CA HIS A 302 -39.98 19.99 14.71
C HIS A 302 -39.38 18.68 14.22
N LEU A 303 -40.08 17.56 14.41
CA LEU A 303 -39.68 16.26 13.86
C LEU A 303 -39.70 16.28 12.32
N GLU A 304 -40.64 16.95 11.67
CA GLU A 304 -40.70 17.14 10.22
C GLU A 304 -39.61 18.09 9.73
N ARG A 305 -39.21 19.08 10.55
CA ARG A 305 -38.03 19.91 10.26
C ARG A 305 -36.74 19.11 10.41
N GLU A 306 -36.60 18.32 11.46
CA GLU A 306 -35.44 17.45 11.66
C GLU A 306 -35.36 16.38 10.58
N ILE A 307 -36.50 15.78 10.20
CA ILE A 307 -36.59 14.85 9.07
C ILE A 307 -36.24 15.56 7.77
N ARG A 308 -36.75 16.78 7.51
CA ARG A 308 -36.34 17.56 6.32
C ARG A 308 -34.87 17.94 6.33
N GLU A 309 -34.30 18.32 7.47
CA GLU A 309 -32.88 18.61 7.60
C GLU A 309 -32.03 17.35 7.42
N ILE A 310 -32.49 16.19 7.91
CA ILE A 310 -31.86 14.89 7.66
C ILE A 310 -32.00 14.52 6.19
N GLU A 311 -33.15 14.71 5.55
CA GLU A 311 -33.37 14.49 4.13
C GLU A 311 -32.50 15.42 3.28
N GLU A 312 -32.35 16.69 3.63
CA GLU A 312 -31.41 17.62 2.98
C GLU A 312 -29.94 17.21 3.21
N ARG A 313 -29.62 16.64 4.38
CA ARG A 313 -28.30 16.06 4.67
C ARG A 313 -28.06 14.76 3.91
N ILE A 314 -29.10 13.96 3.66
CA ILE A 314 -29.05 12.75 2.83
C ILE A 314 -28.96 13.16 1.35
N ASN A 315 -29.64 14.23 0.93
CA ASN A 315 -29.55 14.84 -0.40
C ASN A 315 -28.18 15.49 -0.68
N ARG A 316 -27.24 15.43 0.28
CA ARG A 316 -25.79 15.48 0.02
C ARG A 316 -25.28 14.29 -0.82
N GLU A 317 -26.15 13.36 -1.22
CA GLU A 317 -25.97 12.52 -2.42
C GLU A 317 -25.46 13.33 -3.61
N ARG A 318 -25.82 14.61 -3.73
CA ARG A 318 -25.27 15.50 -4.75
C ARG A 318 -23.76 15.76 -4.57
N GLN A 319 -23.30 15.90 -3.32
CA GLN A 319 -21.87 16.03 -3.01
C GLN A 319 -21.13 14.71 -3.24
N ILE A 320 -21.75 13.57 -2.87
CA ILE A 320 -21.22 12.23 -3.15
C ILE A 320 -21.05 12.03 -4.66
N LYS A 321 -22.08 12.35 -5.44
CA LYS A 321 -22.05 12.29 -6.91
C LYS A 321 -21.02 13.22 -7.52
N GLU A 322 -20.86 14.43 -6.97
CA GLU A 322 -19.82 15.37 -7.40
C GLU A 322 -18.41 14.84 -7.06
N THR A 323 -18.22 14.16 -5.94
CA THR A 323 -16.96 13.46 -5.63
C THR A 323 -16.73 12.23 -6.51
N GLU A 324 -17.77 11.46 -6.85
CA GLU A 324 -17.67 10.33 -7.81
C GLU A 324 -17.26 10.81 -9.20
N ASP A 325 -17.84 11.91 -9.67
CA ASP A 325 -17.49 12.51 -10.96
C ASP A 325 -16.03 13.03 -10.93
N ARG A 326 -15.59 13.66 -9.84
CA ARG A 326 -14.17 14.03 -9.66
C ARG A 326 -13.23 12.82 -9.63
N PHE A 327 -13.65 11.70 -9.03
CA PHE A 327 -12.88 10.46 -9.04
C PHE A 327 -12.74 9.89 -10.46
N LYS A 328 -13.80 9.93 -11.27
CA LYS A 328 -13.74 9.52 -12.68
C LYS A 328 -12.82 10.41 -13.51
N ASP A 329 -12.84 11.73 -13.28
CA ASP A 329 -11.91 12.66 -13.94
C ASP A 329 -10.46 12.35 -13.55
N LEU A 330 -10.18 12.09 -12.27
CA LEU A 330 -8.86 11.69 -11.79
C LEU A 330 -8.40 10.34 -12.37
N GLU A 331 -9.28 9.35 -12.47
CA GLU A 331 -8.97 8.07 -13.14
C GLU A 331 -8.56 8.28 -14.60
N ASN A 332 -9.28 9.15 -15.32
CA ASN A 332 -8.95 9.51 -16.70
C ASN A 332 -7.59 10.23 -16.79
N ASP A 333 -7.30 11.15 -15.87
CA ASP A 333 -6.01 11.84 -15.80
C ASP A 333 -4.85 10.89 -15.51
N ILE A 334 -5.03 9.95 -14.58
CA ILE A 334 -4.03 8.90 -14.29
C ILE A 334 -3.80 8.02 -15.51
N LYS A 335 -4.86 7.62 -16.21
CA LYS A 335 -4.77 6.84 -17.45
C LYS A 335 -4.01 7.60 -18.54
N ASN A 336 -4.29 8.90 -18.69
CA ASN A 336 -3.58 9.78 -19.63
C ASN A 336 -2.11 9.97 -19.25
N ALA A 337 -1.79 10.15 -17.96
CA ALA A 337 -0.43 10.28 -17.48
C ALA A 337 0.39 9.01 -17.73
N LYS A 338 -0.21 7.84 -17.48
CA LYS A 338 0.40 6.53 -17.78
C LYS A 338 0.75 6.39 -19.26
N GLU A 339 -0.12 6.85 -20.15
CA GLU A 339 0.11 6.83 -21.59
C GLU A 339 1.22 7.81 -22.03
N ARG A 340 1.30 8.99 -21.40
CA ARG A 340 2.42 9.95 -21.65
C ARG A 340 3.76 9.36 -21.21
N LEU A 341 3.82 8.77 -20.02
CA LEU A 341 5.01 8.09 -19.51
C LEU A 341 5.46 6.95 -20.42
N ARG A 342 4.51 6.16 -20.94
CA ARG A 342 4.80 5.09 -21.91
C ARG A 342 5.45 5.64 -23.17
N LYS A 343 4.93 6.73 -23.74
CA LYS A 343 5.49 7.39 -24.93
C LYS A 343 6.88 7.99 -24.68
N GLU A 344 7.10 8.59 -23.50
CA GLU A 344 8.43 9.09 -23.13
C GLU A 344 9.45 7.96 -22.97
N LEU A 345 9.07 6.86 -22.32
CA LEU A 345 9.93 5.68 -22.19
C LEU A 345 10.28 5.09 -23.57
N GLU A 346 9.30 4.94 -24.46
CA GLU A 346 9.53 4.51 -25.84
C GLU A 346 10.51 5.45 -26.57
N TYR A 347 10.35 6.77 -26.42
CA TYR A 347 11.28 7.77 -26.97
C TYR A 347 12.70 7.64 -26.40
N TYR A 348 12.85 7.44 -25.09
CA TYR A 348 14.17 7.25 -24.46
C TYR A 348 14.83 5.95 -24.89
N GLU A 349 14.06 4.88 -25.08
CA GLU A 349 14.56 3.62 -25.61
C GLU A 349 15.03 3.77 -27.07
N GLU A 350 14.28 4.51 -27.90
CA GLU A 350 14.74 4.86 -29.25
C GLU A 350 16.03 5.68 -29.24
N LEU A 351 16.12 6.69 -28.38
CA LEU A 351 17.34 7.49 -28.21
C LEU A 351 18.52 6.62 -27.77
N ARG A 352 18.29 5.68 -26.84
CA ARG A 352 19.29 4.73 -26.37
C ARG A 352 19.76 3.80 -27.49
N LYS A 353 18.84 3.29 -28.32
CA LYS A 353 19.15 2.50 -29.52
C LYS A 353 19.99 3.31 -30.52
N LYS A 354 19.56 4.53 -30.85
CA LYS A 354 20.30 5.45 -31.73
C LYS A 354 21.69 5.81 -31.18
N LYS A 355 21.84 5.96 -29.86
CA LYS A 355 23.15 6.15 -29.17
C LYS A 355 24.05 4.92 -29.30
N LEU A 356 23.47 3.72 -29.22
CA LEU A 356 24.19 2.46 -29.41
C LEU A 356 24.67 2.29 -30.86
N GLU A 357 23.82 2.67 -31.82
CA GLU A 357 24.09 2.55 -33.26
C GLU A 357 25.10 3.58 -33.78
N ARG A 358 25.15 4.80 -33.23
CA ARG A 358 25.98 5.90 -33.75
C ARG A 358 27.29 6.16 -32.99
N GLY A 359 27.58 5.43 -31.91
CA GLY A 359 28.85 5.53 -31.19
C GLY A 359 29.07 6.89 -30.50
N GLY A 360 28.56 7.01 -29.26
CA GLY A 360 29.02 7.91 -28.20
C GLY A 360 29.37 9.37 -28.55
N TYR A 361 28.38 10.27 -28.51
CA TYR A 361 28.63 11.70 -28.27
C TYR A 361 28.59 11.98 -26.75
N PHE A 362 29.59 12.70 -26.24
CA PHE A 362 29.60 13.24 -24.89
C PHE A 362 29.39 14.76 -24.96
N TYR A 363 28.41 15.26 -24.21
CA TYR A 363 28.36 16.67 -23.81
C TYR A 363 29.32 16.84 -22.64
N ILE A 364 30.19 17.84 -22.71
CA ILE A 364 31.05 18.26 -21.59
C ILE A 364 30.51 19.64 -21.19
N GLU A 365 29.81 19.71 -20.06
CA GLU A 365 29.18 20.95 -19.61
C GLU A 365 30.09 21.88 -18.81
N GLU A 366 31.30 21.48 -18.39
CA GLU A 366 32.17 22.36 -17.60
C GLU A 366 33.66 22.11 -17.91
N CYS A 367 34.25 22.94 -18.77
CA CYS A 367 35.70 22.97 -19.06
C CYS A 367 36.16 24.41 -19.35
N ASP A 368 35.90 25.35 -18.45
CA ASP A 368 36.32 26.76 -18.63
C ASP A 368 37.80 27.02 -18.26
N ASP A 369 38.50 26.06 -17.67
CA ASP A 369 39.85 26.31 -17.11
C ASP A 369 41.03 25.92 -18.02
N TYR A 370 40.81 25.37 -19.22
CA TYR A 370 41.89 24.70 -19.98
C TYR A 370 42.04 25.10 -21.45
N LEU A 371 41.34 26.12 -21.93
CA LEU A 371 41.50 26.64 -23.31
C LEU A 371 41.89 28.11 -23.29
N THR A 372 42.87 28.50 -24.11
CA THR A 372 43.17 29.93 -24.30
C THR A 372 42.03 30.59 -25.10
N LYS A 373 41.79 31.89 -24.88
CA LYS A 373 40.72 32.64 -25.60
C LYS A 373 40.81 32.50 -27.13
N ALA A 374 42.02 32.39 -27.68
CA ALA A 374 42.25 32.22 -29.12
C ALA A 374 41.85 30.83 -29.64
N GLU A 375 42.00 29.78 -28.82
CA GLU A 375 41.59 28.42 -29.18
C GLU A 375 40.07 28.27 -29.11
N MET A 376 39.44 28.92 -28.12
CA MET A 376 37.99 29.03 -28.00
C MET A 376 37.34 29.73 -29.20
N GLU A 377 37.94 30.81 -29.72
CA GLU A 377 37.42 31.48 -30.92
C GLU A 377 37.52 30.61 -32.18
N LYS A 378 38.64 29.90 -32.38
CA LYS A 378 38.80 29.00 -33.53
C LYS A 378 37.82 27.82 -33.51
N ILE A 379 37.48 27.32 -32.33
CA ILE A 379 36.45 26.27 -32.16
C ILE A 379 35.06 26.85 -32.44
N LYS A 380 34.74 28.05 -31.93
CA LYS A 380 33.46 28.74 -32.19
C LYS A 380 33.27 29.08 -33.67
N ASN A 381 34.35 29.39 -34.37
CA ASN A 381 34.33 29.68 -35.81
C ASN A 381 34.31 28.42 -36.70
N GLY A 382 34.33 27.22 -36.11
CA GLY A 382 34.31 25.96 -36.85
C GLY A 382 35.63 25.63 -37.57
N GLU A 383 36.70 26.38 -37.30
CA GLU A 383 38.02 26.20 -37.93
C GLU A 383 38.74 24.96 -37.40
N ILE A 384 38.40 24.52 -36.18
CA ILE A 384 38.97 23.34 -35.54
C ILE A 384 37.83 22.49 -34.95
N PRO A 385 37.68 21.22 -35.37
CA PRO A 385 36.71 20.32 -34.74
C PRO A 385 37.21 19.98 -33.32
N LEU A 386 36.28 19.86 -32.36
CA LEU A 386 36.57 19.62 -30.94
C LEU A 386 37.13 18.21 -30.69
N PHE A 387 38.37 17.99 -31.13
CA PHE A 387 39.12 16.77 -30.90
C PHE A 387 40.58 17.17 -30.79
N TYR A 388 41.11 17.39 -29.58
CA TYR A 388 42.54 17.10 -29.41
C TYR A 388 42.97 16.60 -28.05
N TYR A 389 43.92 15.68 -28.22
CA TYR A 389 44.71 14.87 -27.32
C TYR A 389 45.54 15.68 -26.31
N HIS A 390 45.65 15.13 -25.12
CA HIS A 390 46.40 15.66 -23.97
C HIS A 390 47.90 15.84 -24.30
N GLY A 391 48.35 17.08 -24.48
CA GLY A 391 49.77 17.43 -24.58
C GLY A 391 50.43 17.47 -23.19
N THR A 392 50.75 16.30 -22.63
CA THR A 392 51.41 16.22 -21.32
C THR A 392 52.91 16.43 -21.44
N LYS A 393 53.46 17.38 -20.64
CA LYS A 393 54.91 17.59 -20.44
C LYS A 393 55.64 16.26 -20.20
N LEU A 394 56.90 16.14 -20.60
CA LEU A 394 57.72 14.92 -20.46
C LEU A 394 57.73 14.35 -19.03
N SER A 395 57.64 15.22 -18.01
CA SER A 395 57.51 14.85 -16.60
C SER A 395 56.14 14.24 -16.24
N VAL A 396 55.08 14.67 -16.91
CA VAL A 396 53.73 14.13 -16.76
C VAL A 396 53.57 12.83 -17.56
N LEU A 397 54.26 12.68 -18.70
CA LEU A 397 54.40 11.38 -19.38
C LEU A 397 55.13 10.37 -18.50
N GLU A 398 56.23 10.75 -17.84
CA GLU A 398 56.90 9.91 -16.83
C GLU A 398 55.91 9.54 -15.70
N PHE A 399 55.11 10.47 -15.20
CA PHE A 399 54.13 10.22 -14.13
C PHE A 399 52.98 9.29 -14.57
N ILE A 400 52.37 9.54 -15.73
CA ILE A 400 51.26 8.74 -16.29
C ILE A 400 51.73 7.33 -16.67
N LEU A 401 52.96 7.19 -17.19
CA LEU A 401 53.57 5.89 -17.49
C LEU A 401 54.00 5.13 -16.22
N LEU A 402 54.20 5.81 -15.10
CA LEU A 402 54.52 5.14 -13.83
C LEU A 402 53.26 4.63 -13.09
N GLN A 403 52.09 5.23 -13.34
CA GLN A 403 50.82 4.91 -12.69
C GLN A 403 49.91 3.97 -13.51
N GLY A 404 50.00 3.98 -14.84
CA GLY A 404 49.05 3.25 -15.71
C GLY A 404 49.52 1.87 -16.17
N GLY A 405 49.24 0.82 -15.37
CA GLY A 405 49.03 -0.58 -15.82
C GLY A 405 49.98 -1.13 -16.89
N LEU A 406 51.26 -0.78 -16.84
CA LEU A 406 52.26 -1.20 -17.82
C LEU A 406 52.74 -2.62 -17.50
N MET A 407 52.77 -3.51 -18.51
CA MET A 407 53.48 -4.78 -18.40
C MET A 407 54.96 -4.49 -18.06
N PRO A 408 55.54 -5.16 -17.05
CA PRO A 408 56.88 -4.84 -16.54
C PRO A 408 57.96 -4.75 -17.63
N GLN A 409 57.88 -5.62 -18.64
CA GLN A 409 58.84 -5.71 -19.75
C GLN A 409 58.81 -4.45 -20.65
N ALA A 410 57.63 -3.94 -20.98
CA ALA A 410 57.52 -2.75 -21.81
C ALA A 410 57.96 -1.47 -21.07
N ARG A 411 57.77 -1.44 -19.74
CA ARG A 411 58.27 -0.36 -18.87
C ARG A 411 59.80 -0.31 -18.85
N ILE A 412 60.46 -1.47 -18.91
CA ILE A 412 61.92 -1.58 -18.97
C ILE A 412 62.43 -1.04 -20.31
N LEU A 413 61.82 -1.48 -21.42
CA LEU A 413 62.21 -1.05 -22.77
C LEU A 413 62.03 0.47 -22.98
N LEU A 414 60.95 1.05 -22.46
CA LEU A 414 60.73 2.51 -22.53
C LEU A 414 61.73 3.28 -21.67
N LYS A 415 62.01 2.81 -20.45
CA LYS A 415 63.02 3.42 -19.57
C LYS A 415 64.41 3.38 -20.20
N GLU A 416 64.74 2.29 -20.89
CA GLU A 416 65.99 2.14 -21.61
C GLU A 416 66.08 3.07 -22.84
N ALA A 417 64.99 3.21 -23.61
CA ALA A 417 64.90 4.15 -24.72
C ALA A 417 65.09 5.61 -24.27
N VAL A 418 64.43 6.02 -23.18
CA VAL A 418 64.59 7.35 -22.57
C VAL A 418 66.02 7.55 -22.05
N LYS A 419 66.62 6.52 -21.43
CA LYS A 419 68.01 6.57 -20.96
C LYS A 419 69.02 6.70 -22.11
N ASN A 420 68.77 6.04 -23.25
CA ASN A 420 69.61 6.14 -24.44
C ASN A 420 69.47 7.51 -25.13
N TYR A 421 68.27 8.08 -25.17
CA TYR A 421 68.03 9.46 -25.62
C TYR A 421 68.79 10.49 -24.76
N LYS A 422 68.68 10.39 -23.41
CA LYS A 422 69.41 11.29 -22.49
C LYS A 422 70.93 11.19 -22.64
N LYS A 423 71.46 10.06 -23.14
CA LYS A 423 72.88 9.84 -23.43
C LYS A 423 73.30 10.27 -24.85
N GLY A 424 72.39 10.85 -25.65
CA GLY A 424 72.64 11.22 -27.04
C GLY A 424 72.79 10.04 -28.00
N LYS A 425 72.44 8.81 -27.57
CA LYS A 425 72.54 7.59 -28.37
C LYS A 425 71.29 7.30 -29.22
N LEU A 426 70.26 8.13 -29.07
CA LEU A 426 68.98 8.00 -29.76
C LEU A 426 68.52 9.41 -30.14
N SER A 427 68.03 9.60 -31.37
CA SER A 427 67.47 10.88 -31.79
C SER A 427 66.09 11.11 -31.15
N ARG A 428 65.59 12.36 -31.20
CA ARG A 428 64.23 12.67 -30.71
C ARG A 428 63.16 11.96 -31.53
N GLU A 429 63.36 11.85 -32.84
CA GLU A 429 62.43 11.19 -33.76
C GLU A 429 62.38 9.68 -33.48
N GLU A 430 63.53 9.03 -33.30
CA GLU A 430 63.62 7.61 -32.95
C GLU A 430 62.99 7.32 -31.58
N LEU A 431 63.09 8.25 -30.63
CA LEU A 431 62.42 8.13 -29.33
C LEU A 431 60.90 8.20 -29.50
N LEU A 432 60.41 9.18 -30.27
CA LEU A 432 58.98 9.35 -30.54
C LEU A 432 58.39 8.17 -31.29
N GLU A 433 59.11 7.61 -32.27
CA GLU A 433 58.69 6.40 -33.00
C GLU A 433 58.56 5.19 -32.06
N LYS A 434 59.50 5.02 -31.11
CA LYS A 434 59.40 3.97 -30.08
C LYS A 434 58.20 4.20 -29.14
N PHE A 435 57.89 5.46 -28.80
CA PHE A 435 56.70 5.80 -28.02
C PHE A 435 55.41 5.52 -28.80
N GLU A 436 55.35 5.87 -30.08
CA GLU A 436 54.17 5.61 -30.93
C GLU A 436 53.94 4.12 -31.13
N LYS A 437 54.99 3.35 -31.44
CA LYS A 437 54.92 1.89 -31.54
C LYS A 437 54.38 1.29 -30.24
N TYR A 438 54.93 1.71 -29.11
CA TYR A 438 54.47 1.27 -27.80
C TYR A 438 53.01 1.66 -27.50
N ARG A 439 52.61 2.88 -27.85
CA ARG A 439 51.23 3.35 -27.70
C ARG A 439 50.26 2.48 -28.51
N LYS A 440 50.59 2.17 -29.76
CA LYS A 440 49.80 1.28 -30.63
C LYS A 440 49.68 -0.13 -30.04
N GLU A 441 50.77 -0.69 -29.55
CA GLU A 441 50.78 -2.01 -28.89
C GLU A 441 49.93 -2.01 -27.61
N LYS A 442 50.00 -0.95 -26.80
CA LYS A 442 49.16 -0.77 -25.60
C LYS A 442 47.68 -0.64 -25.95
N GLU A 443 47.35 0.18 -26.94
CA GLU A 443 45.97 0.35 -27.42
C GLU A 443 45.41 -0.98 -27.95
N GLN A 444 46.21 -1.75 -28.69
CA GLN A 444 45.85 -3.08 -29.17
C GLN A 444 45.65 -4.07 -28.02
N SER A 445 46.53 -4.09 -27.02
CA SER A 445 46.38 -4.94 -25.83
C SER A 445 45.13 -4.60 -25.01
N ILE A 446 44.85 -3.30 -24.82
CA ILE A 446 43.62 -2.84 -24.15
C ILE A 446 42.39 -3.26 -24.96
N LYS A 447 42.43 -3.12 -26.30
CA LYS A 447 41.34 -3.56 -27.18
C LYS A 447 41.10 -5.06 -27.04
N THR A 448 42.14 -5.88 -27.14
CA THR A 448 42.05 -7.34 -26.97
C THR A 448 41.55 -7.72 -25.57
N PHE A 449 41.97 -7.01 -24.52
CA PHE A 449 41.48 -7.23 -23.16
C PHE A 449 39.99 -6.87 -23.02
N LYS A 450 39.57 -5.71 -23.53
CA LYS A 450 38.16 -5.30 -23.55
C LYS A 450 37.29 -6.30 -24.32
N GLU A 451 37.80 -6.83 -25.43
CA GLU A 451 37.12 -7.89 -26.19
C GLU A 451 37.00 -9.18 -25.37
N LYS A 452 38.05 -9.60 -24.66
CA LYS A 452 37.98 -10.76 -23.74
C LYS A 452 36.97 -10.55 -22.62
N VAL A 453 36.96 -9.38 -21.97
CA VAL A 453 35.99 -9.05 -20.91
C VAL A 453 34.56 -9.02 -21.46
N ARG A 454 34.35 -8.45 -22.65
CA ARG A 454 33.03 -8.48 -23.31
C ARG A 454 32.55 -9.90 -23.56
N ARG A 455 33.41 -10.78 -24.10
CA ARG A 455 33.10 -12.20 -24.29
C ARG A 455 32.77 -12.90 -22.97
N GLU A 456 33.52 -12.63 -21.90
CA GLU A 456 33.24 -13.22 -20.58
C GLU A 456 31.87 -12.78 -20.04
N ILE A 457 31.51 -11.50 -20.20
CA ILE A 457 30.20 -10.97 -19.81
C ILE A 457 29.08 -11.59 -20.67
N GLU A 458 29.32 -11.78 -21.97
CA GLU A 458 28.38 -12.47 -22.88
C GLU A 458 28.16 -13.92 -22.45
N LEU A 459 29.23 -14.67 -22.16
CA LEU A 459 29.14 -16.05 -21.64
C LEU A 459 28.37 -16.13 -20.32
N ILE A 460 28.55 -15.17 -19.41
CA ILE A 460 27.77 -15.09 -18.17
C ILE A 460 26.29 -14.83 -18.45
N LYS A 461 25.98 -13.94 -19.41
CA LYS A 461 24.58 -13.65 -19.82
C LYS A 461 23.92 -14.87 -20.45
N GLU A 462 24.62 -15.58 -21.33
CA GLU A 462 24.16 -16.83 -21.94
C GLU A 462 23.92 -17.92 -20.87
N GLY A 463 24.82 -18.03 -19.90
CA GLY A 463 24.66 -18.91 -18.74
C GLY A 463 23.40 -18.60 -17.92
N ASN A 464 23.16 -17.33 -17.61
CA ASN A 464 21.97 -16.89 -16.88
C ASN A 464 20.67 -17.11 -17.69
N GLN A 465 20.71 -16.89 -19.00
CA GLN A 465 19.56 -17.15 -19.87
C GLN A 465 19.24 -18.65 -19.93
N THR A 466 20.26 -19.51 -20.02
CA THR A 466 20.10 -20.97 -19.98
C THR A 466 19.53 -21.43 -18.65
N PHE A 467 19.95 -20.82 -17.54
CA PHE A 467 19.42 -21.09 -16.22
C PHE A 467 17.94 -20.67 -16.09
N ASN A 468 17.58 -19.49 -16.57
CA ASN A 468 16.19 -19.02 -16.57
C ASN A 468 15.28 -19.89 -17.43
N ASN A 469 15.74 -20.33 -18.60
CA ASN A 469 14.98 -21.26 -19.45
C ASN A 469 14.71 -22.58 -18.74
N LYS A 470 15.66 -23.11 -17.97
CA LYS A 470 15.44 -24.31 -17.14
C LYS A 470 14.45 -24.08 -16.00
N ILE A 471 14.41 -22.88 -15.43
CA ILE A 471 13.40 -22.53 -14.42
C ILE A 471 12.00 -22.52 -15.04
N GLU A 472 11.84 -21.94 -16.23
CA GLU A 472 10.56 -21.94 -16.93
C GLU A 472 10.14 -23.36 -17.37
N GLU A 473 11.07 -24.17 -17.86
CA GLU A 473 10.82 -25.59 -18.15
C GLU A 473 10.37 -26.37 -16.89
N LEU A 474 10.98 -26.10 -15.73
CA LEU A 474 10.54 -26.68 -14.46
C LEU A 474 9.17 -26.17 -14.03
N ARG A 475 8.82 -24.91 -14.30
CA ARG A 475 7.49 -24.35 -14.04
C ARG A 475 6.43 -24.98 -14.92
N GLU A 476 6.71 -25.17 -16.20
CA GLU A 476 5.83 -25.88 -17.12
C GLU A 476 5.64 -27.33 -16.68
N GLN A 477 6.72 -28.03 -16.30
CA GLN A 477 6.63 -29.38 -15.72
C GLN A 477 5.80 -29.42 -14.43
N ILE A 478 5.89 -28.40 -13.58
CA ILE A 478 5.07 -28.28 -12.36
C ILE A 478 3.60 -28.02 -12.69
N ASN A 479 3.31 -27.23 -13.71
CA ASN A 479 1.95 -26.97 -14.17
C ASN A 479 1.33 -28.18 -14.89
N ASP A 480 2.14 -28.99 -15.55
CA ASP A 480 1.74 -30.24 -16.20
C ASP A 480 1.53 -31.39 -15.20
N LEU A 481 2.15 -31.32 -14.01
CA LEU A 481 1.79 -32.21 -12.91
C LEU A 481 0.35 -31.88 -12.49
N GLU A 482 -0.57 -32.83 -12.70
CA GLU A 482 -2.04 -32.79 -12.50
C GLU A 482 -2.54 -32.40 -11.10
N ILE A 483 -1.69 -31.79 -10.26
CA ILE A 483 -2.08 -31.21 -8.98
C ILE A 483 -2.98 -29.99 -9.18
N VAL A 484 -2.81 -29.23 -10.28
CA VAL A 484 -3.69 -28.09 -10.62
C VAL A 484 -5.03 -28.54 -11.23
N LYS A 485 -5.07 -29.67 -11.96
CA LYS A 485 -6.32 -30.21 -12.52
C LYS A 485 -7.26 -30.82 -11.48
N ASN A 486 -6.75 -31.14 -10.29
CA ASN A 486 -7.56 -31.64 -9.20
C ASN A 486 -8.37 -30.56 -8.46
N GLU A 487 -8.12 -29.27 -8.70
CA GLU A 487 -8.95 -28.19 -8.12
C GLU A 487 -10.39 -28.20 -8.67
N GLU A 488 -10.59 -28.51 -9.96
CA GLU A 488 -11.94 -28.65 -10.55
C GLU A 488 -12.66 -29.93 -10.07
N ILE A 489 -11.92 -31.02 -9.82
CA ILE A 489 -12.49 -32.26 -9.28
C ILE A 489 -12.87 -32.05 -7.80
N PHE A 490 -12.06 -31.30 -7.04
CA PHE A 490 -12.36 -30.97 -5.65
C PHE A 490 -13.59 -30.05 -5.52
N ASN A 491 -13.74 -29.10 -6.45
CA ASN A 491 -14.91 -28.22 -6.49
C ASN A 491 -16.19 -28.94 -6.95
N LYS A 492 -16.09 -29.93 -7.85
CA LYS A 492 -17.26 -30.75 -8.27
C LYS A 492 -17.69 -31.81 -7.27
N VAL A 493 -16.84 -32.23 -6.34
CA VAL A 493 -17.21 -33.13 -5.24
C VAL A 493 -17.82 -32.36 -4.05
N SER A 494 -17.76 -31.02 -4.09
CA SER A 494 -18.25 -30.14 -3.03
C SER A 494 -19.58 -29.45 -3.34
N GLU A 495 -20.22 -29.74 -4.49
CA GLU A 495 -21.66 -29.56 -4.73
C GLU A 495 -22.41 -30.86 -4.41
#